data_AF-A0A355G6K5-F1
#
_entry.id   AF-A0A355G6K5-F1
#
_cell.length_a   1.000
_cell.length_b   1.000
_cell.length_c   1.000
_cell.angle_alpha   90.00
_cell.angle_beta   90.00
_cell.angle_gamma   90.00
#
_symmetry.space_group_name_H-M   'P 1'
#
loop_
_entity.id
_entity.type
_entity.pdbx_description
1 polymer ?
#
loop_
_entity_poly.entity_id
_entity_poly.type
_entity_poly.pdbx_seq_one_letter_code
_entity_poly.pdbx_strand_id
1 'polypeptide(L)'
;LQFGARGGSFNLTGLKLYRDIYYTRGKGLHGIDEPYQLDENSYFMLGDNSPVSLDSRSWAEGKVDQKYLLGKPFLVHLPSRQGEVKIGDHIGHIRIPDFTRIRYIH
;
A
#
# COMPACT_ATOMS: atom_id res chain seq x y z
N LEU A 1 5.96 -3.63 18.77
CA LEU A 1 6.16 -4.89 19.55
C LEU A 1 6.52 -4.50 20.96
N GLN A 2 5.78 -4.92 21.98
CA GLN A 2 6.05 -4.59 23.38
C GLN A 2 6.06 -5.86 24.22
N PHE A 3 6.99 -5.96 25.15
CA PHE A 3 7.11 -7.06 26.10
C PHE A 3 7.09 -6.51 27.52
N GLY A 4 6.57 -7.29 28.46
CA GLY A 4 6.58 -6.99 29.89
C GLY A 4 6.90 -8.25 30.69
N ALA A 5 7.73 -8.09 31.72
CA ALA A 5 8.06 -9.15 32.68
C ALA A 5 8.12 -8.53 34.09
N ARG A 6 7.71 -9.28 35.12
CA ARG A 6 7.74 -8.81 36.50
C ARG A 6 8.15 -9.92 37.47
N GLY A 7 9.22 -9.67 38.20
CA GLY A 7 9.75 -10.55 39.25
C GLY A 7 10.47 -11.79 38.70
N GLY A 8 11.69 -12.04 39.13
CA GLY A 8 12.52 -13.17 38.68
C GLY A 8 13.49 -12.82 37.54
N SER A 9 14.17 -13.85 37.03
CA SER A 9 15.18 -13.73 35.98
C SER A 9 14.66 -14.32 34.67
N PHE A 10 14.71 -13.53 33.59
CA PHE A 10 14.16 -13.91 32.29
C PHE A 10 15.22 -13.78 31.20
N ASN A 11 15.30 -14.78 30.32
CA ASN A 11 16.13 -14.75 29.13
C ASN A 11 15.25 -14.74 27.88
N LEU A 12 15.32 -13.67 27.09
CA LEU A 12 14.72 -13.60 25.77
C LEU A 12 15.79 -13.93 24.72
N THR A 13 15.61 -15.04 24.01
CA THR A 13 16.53 -15.49 22.96
C THR A 13 15.78 -15.72 21.65
N GLY A 14 16.42 -15.47 20.51
CA GLY A 14 15.84 -15.80 19.20
C GLY A 14 14.72 -14.86 18.73
N LEU A 15 14.69 -13.62 19.21
CA LEU A 15 13.77 -12.61 18.69
C LEU A 15 14.05 -12.39 17.19
N LYS A 16 13.04 -12.68 16.35
CA LYS A 16 13.09 -12.46 14.91
C LYS A 16 11.96 -11.52 14.52
N LEU A 17 12.31 -10.41 13.87
CA LEU A 17 11.35 -9.58 13.17
C LEU A 17 11.26 -10.10 11.74
N TYR A 18 10.11 -10.64 11.38
CA TYR A 18 9.86 -11.02 10.01
C TYR A 18 9.36 -9.81 9.23
N ARG A 19 9.82 -9.64 7.98
CA ARG A 19 9.29 -8.62 7.07
C ARG A 19 7.82 -8.92 6.75
N ASP A 20 7.07 -7.93 6.30
CA ASP A 20 5.65 -8.04 5.94
C ASP A 20 5.34 -9.21 4.98
N ILE A 21 6.33 -9.60 4.17
CA ILE A 21 6.31 -10.74 3.24
C ILE A 21 6.10 -12.09 3.96
N TYR A 22 6.45 -12.19 5.23
CA TYR A 22 6.31 -13.42 6.01
C TYR A 22 4.84 -13.81 6.22
N TYR A 23 3.95 -12.83 6.32
CA TYR A 23 2.51 -13.05 6.43
C TYR A 23 1.83 -13.27 5.08
N THR A 24 2.55 -13.12 3.96
CA THR A 24 2.07 -13.40 2.60
C THR A 24 2.48 -14.78 2.10
N ARG A 25 2.84 -15.71 3.02
CA ARG A 25 3.20 -17.10 2.66
C ARG A 25 1.99 -17.83 2.09
N GLY A 26 1.85 -17.74 0.77
CA GLY A 26 0.83 -18.42 -0.02
C GLY A 26 0.55 -17.66 -1.32
N LYS A 27 0.85 -18.29 -2.46
CA LYS A 27 0.61 -17.83 -3.85
C LYS A 27 1.48 -16.69 -4.40
N GLY A 28 2.52 -16.24 -3.71
CA GLY A 28 3.51 -15.33 -4.29
C GLY A 28 4.44 -16.08 -5.25
N LEU A 29 4.59 -15.57 -6.47
CA LEU A 29 5.46 -16.09 -7.53
C LEU A 29 6.86 -15.47 -7.48
N HIS A 30 6.96 -14.22 -7.01
CA HIS A 30 8.15 -13.38 -7.20
C HIS A 30 8.56 -12.68 -5.91
N GLY A 31 9.87 -12.62 -5.62
CA GLY A 31 10.42 -11.79 -4.53
C GLY A 31 10.06 -12.26 -3.11
N ILE A 32 9.61 -13.50 -2.95
CA ILE A 32 9.20 -14.09 -1.65
C ILE A 32 10.35 -14.86 -1.02
N ASP A 33 10.72 -15.98 -1.64
CA ASP A 33 11.79 -16.85 -1.15
C ASP A 33 13.14 -16.47 -1.74
N GLU A 34 13.14 -16.00 -2.99
CA GLU A 34 14.34 -15.56 -3.71
C GLU A 34 14.18 -14.13 -4.24
N PRO A 35 15.29 -13.37 -4.41
CA PRO A 35 15.26 -12.05 -5.02
C PRO A 35 14.69 -12.09 -6.45
N TYR A 36 13.91 -11.07 -6.81
CA TYR A 36 13.45 -10.85 -8.19
C TYR A 36 14.33 -9.81 -8.88
N GLN A 37 14.96 -10.19 -10.00
CA GLN A 37 15.85 -9.30 -10.74
C GLN A 37 15.06 -8.38 -11.68
N LEU A 38 15.25 -7.07 -11.54
CA LEU A 38 14.66 -6.06 -12.43
C LEU A 38 15.65 -5.65 -13.53
N ASP A 39 15.11 -5.26 -14.69
CA ASP A 39 15.84 -4.46 -15.67
C ASP A 39 15.79 -2.96 -15.31
N GLU A 40 16.61 -2.17 -16.00
CA GLU A 40 16.83 -0.74 -15.68
C GLU A 40 15.56 0.12 -15.72
N ASN A 41 14.55 -0.26 -16.52
CA ASN A 41 13.35 0.54 -16.75
C ASN A 41 12.08 -0.13 -16.21
N SER A 42 12.24 -0.98 -15.19
CA SER A 42 11.14 -1.70 -14.57
C SER A 42 11.10 -1.49 -13.06
N TYR A 43 9.90 -1.60 -12.51
CA TYR A 43 9.64 -1.42 -11.09
C TYR A 43 8.93 -2.66 -10.53
N PHE A 44 9.32 -3.05 -9.32
CA PHE A 44 8.61 -4.06 -8.53
C PHE A 44 7.64 -3.35 -7.59
N MET A 45 6.33 -3.52 -7.82
CA MET A 45 5.28 -2.79 -7.10
C MET A 45 4.78 -3.59 -5.90
N LEU A 46 4.67 -2.94 -4.74
CA LEU A 46 4.15 -3.53 -3.51
C LEU A 46 3.01 -2.69 -2.96
N GLY A 47 1.92 -3.35 -2.55
CA GLY A 47 0.86 -2.71 -1.78
C GLY A 47 1.12 -2.77 -0.28
N ASP A 48 0.80 -1.67 0.42
CA ASP A 48 0.93 -1.55 1.88
C ASP A 48 0.09 -2.60 2.63
N ASN A 49 -1.10 -2.93 2.12
CA ASN A 49 -1.92 -4.01 2.66
C ASN A 49 -1.49 -5.37 2.11
N SER A 50 -0.26 -5.75 2.46
CA SER A 50 0.46 -6.90 1.91
C SER A 50 -0.33 -8.22 1.86
N PRO A 51 -1.08 -8.63 2.91
CA PRO A 51 -1.80 -9.91 2.89
C PRO A 51 -2.87 -10.06 1.80
N VAL A 52 -3.39 -8.95 1.28
CA VAL A 52 -4.49 -8.94 0.28
C VAL A 52 -4.15 -8.14 -0.96
N SER A 53 -2.91 -7.66 -1.10
CA SER A 53 -2.49 -6.94 -2.28
C SER A 53 -2.26 -7.91 -3.44
N LEU A 54 -2.87 -7.62 -4.58
CA LEU A 54 -2.54 -8.26 -5.85
C LEU A 54 -1.51 -7.38 -6.56
N ASP A 55 -0.23 -7.62 -6.28
CA ASP A 55 0.89 -6.80 -6.74
C ASP A 55 1.97 -7.62 -7.46
N SER A 56 3.18 -7.05 -7.64
CA SER A 56 4.30 -7.71 -8.34
C SER A 56 4.66 -9.07 -7.77
N ARG A 57 4.33 -9.37 -6.51
CA ARG A 57 4.54 -10.71 -5.95
C ARG A 57 3.65 -11.75 -6.62
N SER A 58 2.50 -11.39 -7.16
CA SER A 58 1.47 -12.30 -7.66
C SER A 58 1.21 -12.20 -9.16
N TRP A 59 1.55 -11.08 -9.80
CA TRP A 59 1.38 -10.92 -11.25
C TRP A 59 2.33 -11.84 -12.03
N ALA A 60 1.92 -12.31 -13.21
CA ALA A 60 2.72 -13.23 -14.03
C ALA A 60 4.12 -12.67 -14.34
N GLU A 61 4.20 -11.43 -14.81
CA GLU A 61 5.46 -10.76 -15.15
C GLU A 61 6.21 -10.22 -13.93
N GLY A 62 5.56 -10.03 -12.79
CA GLY A 62 6.18 -9.53 -11.56
C GLY A 62 6.74 -8.11 -11.59
N LYS A 63 6.62 -7.37 -12.70
CA LYS A 63 7.18 -6.02 -12.86
C LYS A 63 6.29 -5.12 -13.69
N VAL A 64 6.56 -3.82 -13.61
CA VAL A 64 5.89 -2.78 -14.39
C VAL A 64 6.93 -1.92 -15.10
N ASP A 65 6.86 -1.86 -16.43
CA ASP A 65 7.71 -0.97 -17.22
C ASP A 65 7.43 0.51 -16.88
N GLN A 66 8.48 1.33 -16.89
CA GLN A 66 8.41 2.77 -16.61
C GLN A 66 7.38 3.51 -17.46
N LYS A 67 7.18 3.08 -18.71
CA LYS A 67 6.22 3.68 -19.65
C LYS A 67 4.76 3.61 -19.18
N TYR A 68 4.45 2.73 -18.22
CA TYR A 68 3.12 2.61 -17.63
C TYR A 68 2.92 3.50 -16.39
N LEU A 69 3.96 4.20 -15.91
CA LEU A 69 3.85 5.09 -14.75
C LEU A 69 3.24 6.43 -15.14
N LEU A 70 2.13 6.80 -14.49
CA LEU A 70 1.46 8.08 -14.71
C LEU A 70 2.03 9.21 -13.83
N GLY A 71 2.56 8.89 -12.65
CA GLY A 71 3.08 9.90 -11.72
C GLY A 71 3.14 9.41 -10.27
N LYS A 72 3.38 10.34 -9.36
CA LYS A 72 3.43 10.09 -7.90
C LYS A 72 2.19 10.67 -7.21
N PRO A 73 1.50 9.91 -6.34
CA PRO A 73 0.47 10.46 -5.49
C PRO A 73 1.04 11.59 -4.62
N PHE A 74 0.38 12.75 -4.60
CA PHE A 74 0.83 13.94 -3.86
C PHE A 74 -0.23 14.52 -2.93
N LEU A 75 -1.48 14.01 -2.97
CA LEU A 75 -2.62 14.57 -2.24
C LEU A 75 -3.58 13.46 -1.79
N VAL A 76 -3.97 13.49 -0.51
CA VAL A 76 -5.13 12.77 0.00
C VAL A 76 -6.24 13.80 0.25
N HIS A 77 -7.32 13.73 -0.53
CA HIS A 77 -8.45 14.66 -0.44
C HIS A 77 -9.70 14.05 0.22
N LEU A 78 -9.60 12.81 0.71
CA LEU A 78 -10.66 12.13 1.41
C LEU A 78 -10.62 12.42 2.92
N PRO A 79 -11.80 12.48 3.58
CA PRO A 79 -13.13 12.15 3.04
C PRO A 79 -13.77 13.25 2.19
N SER A 80 -14.77 12.87 1.41
CA SER A 80 -15.62 13.79 0.66
C SER A 80 -17.10 13.53 0.96
N ARG A 81 -17.95 14.55 0.75
CA ARG A 81 -19.41 14.47 0.90
C ARG A 81 -20.11 14.61 -0.43
N GLN A 82 -21.29 14.01 -0.58
CA GLN A 82 -22.13 14.26 -1.75
C GLN A 82 -22.72 15.68 -1.65
N GLY A 83 -22.69 16.41 -2.76
CA GLY A 83 -23.35 17.71 -2.89
C GLY A 83 -24.16 17.76 -4.18
N GLU A 84 -25.22 18.55 -4.18
CA GLU A 84 -26.03 18.80 -5.36
C GLU A 84 -25.58 20.09 -6.05
N VAL A 85 -25.47 20.03 -7.36
CA VAL A 85 -25.20 21.19 -8.21
C VAL A 85 -26.34 21.30 -9.19
N LYS A 86 -27.03 22.44 -9.17
CA LYS A 86 -28.08 22.77 -10.12
C LYS A 86 -27.51 23.70 -11.20
N ILE A 87 -27.57 23.28 -12.46
CA ILE A 87 -27.21 24.11 -13.63
C ILE A 87 -28.44 24.14 -14.54
N GLY A 88 -29.12 25.30 -14.59
CA GLY A 88 -30.43 25.40 -15.23
C GLY A 88 -31.45 24.49 -14.55
N ASP A 89 -32.10 23.63 -15.33
CA ASP A 89 -33.05 22.62 -14.83
C ASP A 89 -32.39 21.27 -14.50
N HIS A 90 -31.09 21.13 -14.73
CA HIS A 90 -30.36 19.90 -14.44
C HIS A 90 -29.80 19.91 -13.03
N ILE A 91 -30.10 18.85 -12.27
CA ILE A 91 -29.48 18.57 -10.96
C ILE A 91 -28.46 17.46 -11.16
N GLY A 92 -27.19 17.77 -10.89
CA GLY A 92 -26.10 16.80 -10.84
C GLY A 92 -25.62 16.58 -9.41
N HIS A 93 -25.08 15.41 -9.14
CA HIS A 93 -24.42 15.11 -7.87
C HIS A 93 -22.90 15.12 -8.03
N ILE A 94 -22.21 15.83 -7.16
CA ILE A 94 -20.74 15.87 -7.11
C ILE A 94 -20.22 15.38 -5.76
N ARG A 95 -18.95 15.00 -5.73
CA ARG A 95 -18.21 14.73 -4.49
C ARG A 95 -17.43 15.98 -4.10
N ILE A 96 -17.79 16.60 -2.99
CA ILE A 96 -17.13 17.79 -2.45
C ILE A 96 -16.10 17.32 -1.41
N PRO A 97 -14.79 17.54 -1.63
CA PRO A 97 -13.76 17.24 -0.64
C PRO A 97 -13.99 17.99 0.67
N ASP A 98 -13.62 17.36 1.77
CA ASP A 98 -13.45 18.09 3.02
C ASP A 98 -12.09 18.80 3.01
N PHE A 99 -12.11 20.08 2.64
CA PHE A 99 -10.90 20.90 2.52
C PHE A 99 -10.07 20.95 3.81
N THR A 100 -10.68 20.75 4.99
CA THR A 100 -9.97 20.76 6.27
C THR A 100 -9.20 19.46 6.55
N ARG A 101 -9.49 18.40 5.80
CA ARG A 101 -8.86 17.08 5.95
C ARG A 101 -7.93 16.71 4.79
N ILE A 102 -7.73 17.64 3.86
CA ILE A 102 -6.77 17.47 2.77
C ILE A 102 -5.34 17.42 3.34
N ARG A 103 -4.55 16.45 2.88
CA ARG A 103 -3.15 16.29 3.26
C ARG A 103 -2.27 16.09 2.04
N TYR A 104 -1.14 16.80 1.98
CA TYR A 104 -0.10 16.55 1.00
C TYR A 104 0.74 15.35 1.41
N ILE A 105 1.21 14.60 0.42
CA ILE A 105 2.17 13.51 0.58
C ILE A 105 3.54 14.10 0.22
N HIS A 106 4.49 14.02 1.16
CA HIS A 106 5.86 14.53 1.02
C HIS A 106 6.86 13.39 0.84
#